data_AF-A0A7K2TG29-F1
#
_entry.id   AF-A0A7K2TG29-F1
#
_cell.length_a   1.000
_cell.length_b   1.000
_cell.length_c   1.000
_cell.angle_alpha   90.00
_cell.angle_beta   90.00
_cell.angle_gamma   90.00
#
_symmetry.space_group_name_H-M   'P 1'
#
loop_
_entity.id
_entity.type
_entity.pdbx_description
1 polymer ?
#
loop_
_entity_poly.entity_id
_entity_poly.type
_entity_poly.pdbx_seq_one_letter_code
_entity_poly.pdbx_strand_id
1 'polypeptide(L)'
;MRSGGPGAGSGSASSARAGGRRVSTEISGGGPGYDETAKMFAEAAPAPALDDLPRAAGQVTAAVAMGDALTSRLTAAGIGFRPAAVRRSAALPPL
;
A
#
# COMPACT_ATOMS: atom_id res chain seq x y z
N MET A 1 -29.04 26.17 -1.14
CA MET A 1 -28.18 25.32 -0.29
C MET A 1 -28.44 23.86 -0.65
N ARG A 2 -27.48 23.15 -1.22
CA ARG A 2 -27.54 21.68 -1.34
C ARG A 2 -26.66 21.12 -0.24
N SER A 3 -27.23 20.32 0.66
CA SER A 3 -26.54 19.63 1.73
C SER A 3 -25.57 18.59 1.13
N GLY A 4 -24.28 18.70 1.45
CA GLY A 4 -23.28 17.70 1.09
C GLY A 4 -23.61 16.35 1.72
N GLY A 5 -23.61 15.30 0.90
CA GLY A 5 -23.71 13.92 1.36
C GLY A 5 -22.45 13.47 2.11
N PRO A 6 -22.47 12.27 2.72
CA PRO A 6 -21.34 11.74 3.49
C PRO A 6 -20.09 11.69 2.61
N GLY A 7 -19.02 12.36 3.05
CA GLY A 7 -17.77 12.45 2.31
C GLY A 7 -17.24 11.06 1.97
N ALA A 8 -17.21 10.73 0.68
CA ALA A 8 -16.42 9.61 0.20
C ALA A 8 -14.98 9.87 0.65
N GLY A 9 -14.44 9.01 1.53
CA GLY A 9 -13.01 9.03 1.83
C GLY A 9 -12.25 9.02 0.50
N SER A 10 -11.22 9.85 0.35
CA SER A 10 -10.48 9.94 -0.90
C SER A 10 -9.69 8.65 -1.11
N GLY A 11 -10.30 7.68 -1.78
CA GLY A 11 -9.63 6.45 -2.19
C GLY A 11 -8.58 6.76 -3.25
N SER A 12 -7.34 6.33 -3.03
CA SER A 12 -6.28 6.38 -4.04
C SER A 12 -6.12 5.01 -4.69
N ALA A 13 -5.80 4.97 -5.98
CA ALA A 13 -5.50 3.73 -6.68
C ALA A 13 -3.98 3.55 -6.82
N SER A 14 -3.47 2.41 -6.34
CA SER A 14 -2.10 1.96 -6.57
C SER A 14 -2.08 0.81 -7.56
N SER A 15 -1.00 0.69 -8.34
CA SER A 15 -0.82 -0.45 -9.24
C SER A 15 0.59 -1.02 -9.16
N ALA A 16 0.69 -2.34 -9.21
CA ALA A 16 1.93 -3.09 -9.21
C ALA A 16 1.99 -4.02 -10.43
N ARG A 17 3.20 -4.40 -10.85
CA ARG A 17 3.42 -5.42 -11.89
C ARG A 17 4.41 -6.47 -11.41
N ALA A 18 4.10 -7.74 -11.67
CA ALA A 18 4.98 -8.87 -11.38
C ALA A 18 4.63 -10.07 -12.26
N GLY A 19 5.62 -10.78 -12.81
CA GLY A 19 5.42 -12.02 -13.57
C GLY A 19 4.39 -11.91 -14.71
N GLY A 20 4.45 -10.84 -15.51
CA GLY A 20 3.50 -10.61 -16.61
C GLY A 20 2.07 -10.29 -16.17
N ARG A 21 1.85 -9.95 -14.90
CA ARG A 21 0.56 -9.51 -14.36
C ARG A 21 0.65 -8.08 -13.84
N ARG A 22 -0.45 -7.35 -13.93
CA ARG A 22 -0.68 -6.08 -13.27
C ARG A 22 -1.76 -6.27 -12.22
N VAL A 23 -1.52 -5.78 -11.02
CA VAL A 23 -2.49 -5.70 -9.93
C VAL A 23 -2.81 -4.23 -9.68
N SER A 24 -4.08 -3.92 -9.47
CA SER A 24 -4.52 -2.61 -8.96
C SER A 24 -5.23 -2.77 -7.64
N THR A 25 -4.91 -1.88 -6.71
CA THR A 25 -5.41 -1.87 -5.33
C THR A 25 -5.95 -0.49 -5.01
N GLU A 26 -7.16 -0.42 -4.48
CA GLU A 26 -7.67 0.79 -3.84
C GLU A 26 -7.14 0.88 -2.43
N ILE A 27 -6.68 2.07 -2.06
CA ILE A 27 -6.14 2.40 -0.76
C ILE A 27 -7.00 3.51 -0.17
N SER A 28 -7.56 3.28 1.00
CA SER A 28 -8.37 4.24 1.74
C SER A 28 -7.69 4.60 3.06
N GLY A 29 -7.78 5.86 3.46
CA GLY A 29 -7.28 6.35 4.74
C GLY A 29 -8.02 7.62 5.14
N GLY A 30 -7.37 8.45 5.96
CA GLY A 30 -7.85 9.78 6.33
C GLY A 30 -8.00 10.75 5.15
N GLY A 31 -8.37 11.99 5.48
CA GLY A 31 -8.49 13.08 4.52
C GLY A 31 -7.14 13.51 3.92
N PRO A 32 -7.15 14.45 2.96
CA PRO A 32 -5.94 14.90 2.27
C PRO A 32 -4.92 15.51 3.25
N GLY A 33 -3.65 15.11 3.13
CA GLY A 33 -2.56 15.57 3.99
C GLY A 33 -1.41 14.58 4.06
N TYR A 34 -0.44 14.85 4.94
CA TYR A 34 0.72 13.95 5.17
C TYR A 34 0.48 12.91 6.27
N ASP A 35 -0.68 12.91 6.93
CA ASP A 35 -0.98 12.02 8.05
C ASP A 35 -0.85 10.54 7.67
N GLU A 36 -1.36 10.14 6.50
CA GLU A 36 -1.25 8.76 6.01
C GLU A 36 0.20 8.39 5.66
N THR A 37 0.98 9.33 5.14
CA THR A 37 2.42 9.14 4.93
C THR A 37 3.16 8.98 6.25
N ALA A 38 2.80 9.78 7.26
CA ALA A 38 3.38 9.69 8.60
C ALA A 38 3.06 8.33 9.24
N LYS A 39 1.84 7.82 9.09
CA LYS A 39 1.47 6.45 9.52
C LYS A 39 2.28 5.39 8.78
N MET A 40 2.47 5.52 7.46
CA MET A 40 3.32 4.59 6.71
C MET A 40 4.74 4.51 7.29
N PHE A 41 5.33 5.65 7.63
CA PHE A 41 6.67 5.69 8.24
C PHE A 41 6.66 5.15 9.68
N ALA A 42 5.68 5.55 10.49
CA ALA A 42 5.56 5.13 11.88
C ALA A 42 5.36 3.62 12.05
N GLU A 43 4.69 2.95 11.10
CA GLU A 43 4.53 1.50 11.12
C GLU A 43 5.68 0.74 10.46
N ALA A 44 6.33 1.32 9.44
CA ALA A 44 7.46 0.67 8.77
C ALA A 44 8.76 0.75 9.56
N ALA A 45 9.06 1.89 10.20
CA ALA A 45 10.32 2.12 10.89
C ALA A 45 10.60 1.12 12.04
N PRO A 46 9.64 0.75 12.91
CA PRO A 46 9.90 -0.19 14.01
C PRO A 46 9.80 -1.66 13.60
N ALA A 47 9.18 -1.99 12.45
CA ALA A 47 8.94 -3.37 12.03
C ALA A 47 10.21 -4.26 12.00
N PRO A 48 11.40 -3.79 11.53
CA PRO A 48 12.62 -4.59 11.55
C PRO A 48 13.07 -5.08 12.93
N ALA A 49 12.66 -4.41 14.00
CA ALA A 49 13.00 -4.78 15.36
C ALA A 49 11.89 -5.56 16.09
N LEU A 50 10.65 -5.45 15.61
CA LEU A 50 9.47 -5.95 16.33
C LEU A 50 8.82 -7.17 15.68
N ASP A 51 9.03 -7.38 14.39
CA ASP A 51 8.33 -8.38 13.60
C ASP A 51 9.27 -9.51 13.13
N ASP A 52 8.71 -10.71 12.92
CA ASP A 52 9.43 -11.81 12.28
C ASP A 52 9.44 -11.59 10.76
N LEU A 53 10.55 -11.04 10.26
CA LEU A 53 10.69 -10.61 8.87
C LEU A 53 11.61 -11.54 8.06
N PRO A 54 11.40 -11.64 6.73
CA PRO A 54 12.31 -12.35 5.85
C PRO A 54 13.75 -11.86 6.00
N ARG A 55 14.71 -12.79 5.93
CA ARG A 55 16.13 -12.43 5.89
C ARG A 55 16.44 -11.67 4.59
N ALA A 56 16.58 -10.35 4.70
CA ALA A 56 16.92 -9.46 3.60
C ALA A 56 18.06 -8.52 4.01
N ALA A 57 18.85 -8.08 3.03
CA ALA A 57 19.92 -7.09 3.23
C ALA A 57 20.04 -6.21 1.98
N GLY A 58 20.61 -5.01 2.17
CA GLY A 58 20.76 -4.01 1.11
C GLY A 58 19.51 -3.13 0.94
N GLN A 59 19.39 -2.52 -0.24
CA GLN A 59 18.25 -1.66 -0.58
C GLN A 59 17.15 -2.53 -1.20
N VAL A 60 16.13 -2.84 -0.41
CA VAL A 60 14.98 -3.65 -0.83
C VAL A 60 13.70 -2.83 -0.69
N THR A 61 12.66 -3.20 -1.44
CA THR A 61 11.36 -2.54 -1.31
C THR A 61 10.67 -2.96 0.00
N ALA A 62 9.78 -2.12 0.52
CA ALA A 62 8.99 -2.44 1.71
C ALA A 62 8.18 -3.73 1.55
N ALA A 63 7.69 -4.03 0.33
CA ALA A 63 6.98 -5.27 0.05
C ALA A 63 7.86 -6.52 0.21
N VAL A 64 9.15 -6.43 -0.16
CA VAL A 64 10.10 -7.53 0.01
C VAL A 64 10.58 -7.65 1.46
N ALA A 65 10.83 -6.51 2.12
CA ALA A 65 11.35 -6.49 3.48
C ALA A 65 10.31 -6.84 4.55
N MET A 66 9.08 -6.36 4.39
CA MET A 66 8.07 -6.36 5.46
C MET A 66 6.71 -6.92 5.02
N GLY A 67 6.37 -6.86 3.72
CA GLY A 67 5.20 -7.53 3.13
C GLY A 67 3.93 -7.51 3.99
N ASP A 68 3.52 -8.69 4.42
CA ASP A 68 2.30 -8.91 5.19
C ASP A 68 2.35 -8.28 6.60
N ALA A 69 3.52 -8.21 7.23
CA ALA A 69 3.68 -7.58 8.54
C ALA A 69 3.36 -6.09 8.45
N LEU A 70 3.96 -5.36 7.50
CA LEU A 70 3.66 -3.94 7.30
C LEU A 70 2.20 -3.74 6.87
N THR A 71 1.66 -4.58 5.99
CA THR A 71 0.26 -4.48 5.56
C THR A 71 -0.69 -4.59 6.76
N SER A 72 -0.45 -5.56 7.64
CA SER A 72 -1.25 -5.78 8.86
C SER A 72 -1.20 -4.59 9.81
N ARG A 73 0.00 -4.02 10.02
CA ARG A 73 0.18 -2.82 10.86
C ARG A 73 -0.56 -1.61 10.31
N LEU A 74 -0.44 -1.37 9.00
CA LEU A 74 -1.12 -0.25 8.35
C LEU A 74 -2.65 -0.40 8.38
N THR A 75 -3.17 -1.62 8.21
CA THR A 75 -4.60 -1.89 8.39
C THR A 75 -5.05 -1.64 9.83
N ALA A 76 -4.26 -2.05 10.83
CA ALA A 76 -4.55 -1.73 12.24
C ALA A 76 -4.49 -0.22 12.52
N ALA A 77 -3.64 0.53 11.82
CA ALA A 77 -3.54 2.00 11.88
C ALA A 77 -4.62 2.73 11.05
N GLY A 78 -5.56 2.01 10.45
CA GLY A 78 -6.70 2.58 9.72
C GLY A 78 -6.49 2.78 8.22
N ILE A 79 -5.43 2.23 7.63
CA ILE A 79 -5.22 2.22 6.17
C ILE A 79 -5.82 0.96 5.56
N GLY A 80 -6.92 1.12 4.83
CA GLY A 80 -7.60 0.03 4.15
C GLY A 80 -6.98 -0.29 2.79
N PHE A 81 -6.77 -1.57 2.50
CA PHE A 81 -6.33 -2.06 1.19
C PHE A 81 -7.40 -2.96 0.59
N ARG A 82 -7.88 -2.63 -0.61
CA ARG A 82 -8.89 -3.42 -1.33
C ARG A 82 -8.40 -3.78 -2.73
N PRO A 83 -8.29 -5.06 -3.08
CA PRO A 83 -7.99 -5.47 -4.44
C PRO A 83 -9.07 -4.95 -5.40
N ALA A 84 -8.66 -4.25 -6.45
CA ALA A 84 -9.57 -3.70 -7.46
C ALA A 84 -9.56 -4.54 -8.75
N ALA A 85 -8.38 -4.98 -9.22
CA ALA A 85 -8.28 -5.87 -10.38
C ALA A 85 -6.92 -6.58 -10.48
N VAL A 86 -6.92 -7.74 -11.13
CA VAL A 86 -5.70 -8.44 -11.58
C VAL A 86 -5.86 -8.73 -13.07
N ARG A 87 -4.88 -8.32 -13.88
CA ARG A 87 -4.92 -8.48 -15.35
C ARG A 87 -3.57 -8.95 -15.86
N ARG A 88 -3.54 -9.65 -16.99
CA ARG A 88 -2.28 -9.84 -17.73
C ARG A 88 -1.73 -8.48 -18.15
N SER A 89 -0.44 -8.28 -17.96
CA SER A 89 0.30 -7.14 -18.47
C SER A 89 1.00 -7.57 -19.75
N ALA A 90 0.92 -6.75 -20.80
CA ALA A 90 1.82 -6.88 -21.93
C ALA A 90 3.28 -6.80 -21.43
N ALA A 91 4.17 -7.53 -22.10
CA ALA A 91 5.60 -7.35 -21.94
C ALA A 91 5.94 -5.89 -22.28
N LEU A 92 6.83 -5.25 -21.51
CA LEU A 92 7.40 -4.00 -21.98
C LEU A 92 8.16 -4.30 -23.29
N PRO A 93 8.04 -3.45 -24.32
CA PRO A 93 8.90 -3.57 -25.49
C PRO A 93 10.36 -3.51 -25.03
N PRO A 94 11.28 -4.23 -25.69
CA PRO A 94 12.70 -4.07 -25.43
C PRO A 94 13.11 -2.61 -25.63
N LEU A 95 14.06 -2.13 -24.81
CA LEU A 95 14.61 -0.78 -24.89
C LEU A 95 15.35 -0.56 -26.21
#